data_AF-A0A4Y2H147-F1
#
_entry.id   AF-A0A4Y2H147-F1
#
_cell.length_a   1.000
_cell.length_b   1.000
_cell.length_c   1.000
_cell.angle_alpha   90.00
_cell.angle_beta   90.00
_cell.angle_gamma   90.00
#
_symmetry.space_group_name_H-M   'P 1'
#
loop_
_entity.id
_entity.type
_entity.pdbx_description
1 polymer ?
#
loop_
_entity_poly.entity_id
_entity_poly.type
_entity_poly.pdbx_seq_one_letter_code
_entity_poly.pdbx_strand_id
1 'polypeptide(L)'
;MTEVRDKRKVWYDKNAVKRKIRVGDLVLVLATSKPNKMAVQWTGPGVIESQLSATNYTVRMETKKDKTQIYPVNLLKPYHQRPERINLIVSGGRKFKIVRRRNWQFLIRFPIQISTISSESKRIAH
;
A
#
# COMPACT_ATOMS: atom_id res chain seq x y z
N MET A 1 -30.88 20.42 -7.73
CA MET A 1 -30.04 19.22 -7.98
C MET A 1 -28.64 19.29 -7.36
N THR A 2 -28.08 20.48 -7.11
CA THR A 2 -26.74 20.70 -6.54
C THR A 2 -26.68 20.39 -5.04
N GLU A 3 -27.71 20.77 -4.28
CA GLU A 3 -27.71 20.60 -2.82
C GLU A 3 -27.46 19.16 -2.33
N VAL A 4 -28.01 18.16 -3.04
CA VAL A 4 -27.79 16.74 -2.71
C VAL A 4 -26.35 16.33 -3.01
N ARG A 5 -25.73 16.89 -4.06
CA ARG A 5 -24.32 16.66 -4.39
C ARG A 5 -23.41 17.30 -3.34
N ASP A 6 -23.73 18.51 -2.91
CA ASP A 6 -22.95 19.26 -1.93
C ASP A 6 -22.99 18.61 -0.55
N LYS A 7 -24.19 18.17 -0.10
CA LYS A 7 -24.36 17.41 1.15
C LYS A 7 -23.55 16.11 1.14
N ARG A 8 -23.55 15.38 0.02
CA ARG A 8 -22.75 14.15 -0.14
C ARG A 8 -21.26 14.43 -0.11
N LYS A 9 -20.81 15.46 -0.83
CA LYS A 9 -19.40 15.85 -0.85
C LYS A 9 -18.91 16.17 0.55
N VAL A 10 -19.65 17.00 1.29
CA VAL A 10 -19.33 17.33 2.69
C VAL A 10 -19.29 16.07 3.53
N TRP A 11 -20.25 15.15 3.39
CA TRP A 11 -20.30 13.89 4.14
C TRP A 11 -19.11 12.95 3.88
N TYR A 12 -18.74 12.74 2.63
CA TYR A 12 -17.64 11.83 2.27
C TYR A 12 -16.26 12.45 2.54
N ASP A 13 -16.12 13.76 2.38
CA ASP A 13 -14.84 14.46 2.57
C ASP A 13 -14.51 14.74 4.04
N LYS A 14 -15.42 14.49 5.01
CA LYS A 14 -15.22 14.82 6.43
C LYS A 14 -13.89 14.33 7.00
N ASN A 15 -13.47 13.13 6.61
CA ASN A 15 -12.24 12.48 7.08
C ASN A 15 -11.20 12.34 5.96
N ALA A 16 -11.37 13.05 4.84
CA ALA A 16 -10.45 12.96 3.71
C ALA A 16 -9.13 13.67 4.04
N VAL A 17 -8.08 12.88 4.23
CA VAL A 17 -6.72 13.39 4.45
C VAL A 17 -6.02 13.58 3.11
N LYS A 18 -5.46 14.76 2.88
CA LYS A 18 -4.61 15.02 1.71
C LYS A 18 -3.32 14.20 1.82
N ARG A 19 -3.16 13.24 0.91
CA ARG A 19 -1.93 12.45 0.77
C ARG A 19 -1.12 13.02 -0.38
N LYS A 20 0.18 13.23 -0.15
CA LYS A 20 1.13 13.64 -1.19
C LYS A 20 2.19 12.56 -1.29
N ILE A 21 2.41 12.05 -2.49
CA ILE A 21 3.48 11.10 -2.79
C ILE A 21 4.37 11.79 -3.83
N ARG A 22 5.69 11.71 -3.64
CA ARG A 22 6.64 12.40 -4.52
C ARG A 22 6.98 11.53 -5.72
N VAL A 23 7.36 12.18 -6.80
CA VAL A 23 7.96 11.51 -7.96
C VAL A 23 9.25 10.85 -7.50
N GLY A 24 9.46 9.59 -7.88
CA GLY A 24 10.58 8.74 -7.44
C GLY A 24 10.31 7.90 -6.19
N ASP A 25 9.21 8.15 -5.45
CA ASP A 25 8.87 7.32 -4.30
C ASP A 25 8.43 5.91 -4.74
N LEU A 26 8.80 4.91 -3.94
CA LEU A 26 8.32 3.54 -4.10
C LEU A 26 6.93 3.38 -3.49
N VAL A 27 6.03 2.74 -4.23
CA VAL A 27 4.64 2.51 -3.84
C VAL A 27 4.20 1.09 -4.14
N LEU A 28 3.29 0.57 -3.32
CA LEU A 28 2.51 -0.63 -3.61
C LEU A 28 1.23 -0.23 -4.33
N VAL A 29 0.82 -1.04 -5.31
CA VAL A 29 -0.42 -0.85 -6.06
C VAL A 29 -1.44 -1.91 -5.66
N LEU A 30 -2.68 -1.49 -5.41
CA LEU A 30 -3.79 -2.40 -5.18
C LEU A 30 -4.23 -3.06 -6.50
N ALA A 31 -4.03 -4.36 -6.63
CA ALA A 31 -4.38 -5.14 -7.81
C ALA A 31 -5.47 -6.17 -7.50
N THR A 32 -6.43 -6.31 -8.42
CA THR A 32 -7.40 -7.41 -8.38
C THR A 32 -6.75 -8.68 -8.92
N SER A 33 -7.02 -9.81 -8.27
CA SER A 33 -6.57 -11.12 -8.72
C SER A 33 -7.48 -11.62 -9.84
N LYS A 34 -6.92 -12.06 -10.97
CA LYS A 34 -7.68 -12.62 -12.09
C LYS A 34 -8.57 -13.84 -11.72
N PRO A 35 -8.09 -14.82 -10.93
CA PRO A 35 -8.92 -15.99 -10.61
C PRO A 35 -10.06 -15.73 -9.62
N ASN A 36 -10.00 -14.68 -8.79
CA ASN A 36 -11.06 -14.38 -7.82
C ASN A 36 -11.34 -12.88 -7.78
N LYS A 37 -12.55 -12.50 -8.22
CA LYS A 37 -13.01 -11.12 -8.32
C LYS A 37 -13.00 -10.36 -6.98
N MET A 38 -13.11 -11.08 -5.86
CA MET A 38 -13.05 -10.50 -4.51
C MET A 38 -11.65 -10.56 -3.88
N ALA A 39 -10.70 -11.28 -4.50
CA ALA A 39 -9.33 -11.31 -4.02
C ALA A 39 -8.58 -10.08 -4.50
N VAL A 40 -8.17 -9.26 -3.55
CA VAL A 40 -7.39 -8.04 -3.78
C VAL A 40 -6.06 -8.19 -3.06
N GLN A 41 -4.96 -7.85 -3.76
CA GLN A 41 -3.62 -7.93 -3.22
C GLN A 41 -2.84 -6.65 -3.48
N TRP A 42 -1.91 -6.33 -2.58
CA TRP A 42 -0.93 -5.27 -2.79
C TRP A 42 0.24 -5.85 -3.57
N THR A 43 0.42 -5.38 -4.79
CA THR A 43 1.45 -5.89 -5.70
C THR A 43 2.60 -4.91 -5.80
N GLY A 44 3.81 -5.43 -5.59
CA GLY A 44 5.11 -4.93 -6.03
C GLY A 44 5.49 -3.48 -5.67
N PRO A 45 6.78 -3.18 -5.49
CA PRO A 45 7.22 -1.79 -5.55
C PRO A 45 7.09 -1.30 -7.00
N GLY A 46 6.25 -0.29 -7.21
CA GLY A 46 6.24 0.56 -8.38
C GLY A 46 6.91 1.89 -8.05
N VAL A 47 7.51 2.52 -9.05
CA VAL A 47 8.07 3.87 -8.93
C VAL A 47 7.05 4.87 -9.44
N ILE A 48 6.80 5.95 -8.70
CA ILE A 48 6.03 7.07 -9.22
C ILE A 48 6.89 7.82 -10.25
N GLU A 49 6.40 7.87 -11.48
CA GLU A 49 7.07 8.55 -12.59
C GLU A 49 6.64 10.01 -12.71
N SER A 50 5.35 10.29 -12.52
CA SER A 50 4.82 11.66 -12.56
C SER A 50 3.50 11.79 -11.82
N GLN A 51 3.16 13.01 -11.45
CA GLN A 51 1.85 13.37 -10.89
C GLN A 51 1.00 14.01 -12.00
N LEU A 52 -0.12 13.36 -12.36
CA LEU A 52 -1.04 13.89 -13.37
C LEU A 52 -2.03 14.89 -12.76
N SER A 53 -2.47 14.63 -11.53
CA SER A 53 -3.36 15.52 -10.78
C SER A 53 -3.14 15.38 -9.27
N ALA A 54 -3.87 16.15 -8.46
CA ALA A 54 -3.83 16.00 -7.00
C ALA A 54 -4.15 14.56 -6.53
N THR A 55 -4.93 13.81 -7.31
CA THR A 55 -5.41 12.46 -6.96
C THR A 55 -4.83 11.37 -7.86
N ASN A 56 -4.39 11.67 -9.07
CA ASN A 56 -3.94 10.67 -10.05
C ASN A 56 -2.43 10.72 -10.26
N TYR A 57 -1.79 9.56 -10.18
CA TYR A 57 -0.35 9.38 -10.33
C TYR A 57 -0.05 8.33 -11.39
N THR A 58 1.08 8.52 -12.04
CA THR A 58 1.60 7.67 -13.09
C THR A 58 2.65 6.76 -12.45
N VAL A 59 2.42 5.45 -12.47
CA VAL A 59 3.26 4.46 -11.79
C VAL A 59 3.85 3.49 -12.80
N ARG A 60 5.17 3.32 -12.73
CA ARG A 60 5.92 2.31 -13.47
C ARG A 60 6.11 1.09 -12.58
N MET A 61 5.57 -0.05 -13.00
CA MET A 61 5.67 -1.33 -12.29
C MET A 61 6.80 -2.18 -12.87
N GLU A 62 7.62 -2.80 -12.02
CA GLU A 62 8.68 -3.70 -12.47
C GLU A 62 8.14 -4.95 -13.20
N THR A 63 6.96 -5.43 -12.79
CA THR A 63 6.33 -6.65 -13.33
C THR A 63 5.85 -6.50 -14.78
N LYS A 64 5.64 -5.28 -15.26
CA LYS A 64 5.13 -5.01 -16.62
C LYS A 64 6.16 -4.17 -17.34
N LYS A 65 7.02 -4.83 -18.13
CA LYS A 65 8.27 -4.25 -18.65
C LYS A 65 8.16 -2.87 -19.28
N ASP A 66 7.03 -2.50 -19.91
CA ASP A 66 6.97 -1.24 -20.69
C ASP A 66 5.65 -0.47 -20.54
N LYS A 67 4.85 -0.76 -19.50
CA LYS A 67 3.53 -0.12 -19.34
C LYS A 67 3.45 0.65 -18.04
N THR A 68 3.67 1.96 -18.16
CA THR A 68 3.26 2.91 -17.15
C THR A 68 1.73 2.96 -17.08
N GLN A 69 1.18 2.93 -15.86
CA GLN A 69 -0.27 2.96 -15.63
C GLN A 69 -0.65 4.10 -14.70
N ILE A 70 -1.84 4.66 -14.92
CA ILE A 70 -2.39 5.74 -14.09
C ILE A 70 -3.21 5.12 -12.97
N TYR A 71 -2.93 5.53 -11.73
CA TYR A 71 -3.65 5.12 -10.54
C TYR A 71 -4.11 6.32 -9.72
N PRO A 72 -5.33 6.30 -9.18
CA PRO A 72 -5.71 7.21 -8.10
C PRO A 72 -4.94 6.87 -6.82
N VAL A 73 -4.63 7.89 -6.02
CA VAL A 73 -3.87 7.82 -4.76
C VAL A 73 -4.46 6.84 -3.74
N ASN A 74 -5.76 6.53 -3.83
CA ASN A 74 -6.42 5.57 -2.97
C ASN A 74 -5.98 4.13 -3.21
N LEU A 75 -5.50 3.82 -4.42
CA LEU A 75 -4.96 2.51 -4.79
C LEU A 75 -3.46 2.41 -4.55
N LEU A 76 -2.84 3.45 -3.99
CA LEU A 76 -1.42 3.53 -3.73
C LEU A 76 -1.13 3.52 -2.23
N LYS A 77 -0.07 2.80 -1.86
CA LYS A 77 0.44 2.78 -0.49
C LYS A 77 1.96 2.98 -0.51
N PRO A 78 2.54 3.87 0.31
CA PRO A 78 3.99 4.00 0.38
C PRO A 78 4.67 2.66 0.70
N TYR A 79 5.69 2.32 -0.08
CA TYR A 79 6.48 1.12 0.14
C TYR A 79 7.63 1.42 1.09
N HIS A 80 7.68 0.71 2.21
CA HIS A 80 8.80 0.77 3.15
C HIS A 80 9.61 -0.51 3.02
N GLN A 81 10.81 -0.39 2.45
CA GLN A 81 11.72 -1.50 2.32
C GLN A 81 12.07 -2.03 3.71
N ARG A 82 12.00 -3.35 3.88
CA ARG A 82 12.39 -3.98 5.14
C ARG A 82 13.89 -3.72 5.33
N PRO A 83 14.33 -3.17 6.48
CA PRO A 83 15.77 -3.06 6.74
C PRO A 83 16.37 -4.46 6.69
N GLU A 84 17.45 -4.60 5.94
CA GLU A 84 18.18 -5.87 5.84
C GLU A 84 18.55 -6.34 7.25
N ARG A 85 18.15 -7.57 7.59
CA ARG A 85 18.71 -8.25 8.75
C ARG A 85 20.09 -8.73 8.34
N ILE A 86 21.07 -7.85 8.44
CA ILE A 86 22.47 -8.25 8.35
C ILE A 86 22.73 -9.06 9.62
N ASN A 87 22.70 -10.39 9.51
CA ASN A 87 23.16 -11.27 10.59
C ASN A 87 24.69 -11.15 10.63
N LEU A 88 25.20 -10.06 11.22
CA LEU A 88 26.62 -9.93 11.53
C LEU A 88 26.91 -10.93 12.65
N ILE A 89 27.57 -12.05 12.30
CA ILE A 89 28.21 -12.91 13.29
C ILE A 89 29.40 -12.12 13.81
N VAL A 90 29.17 -11.31 14.85
CA VAL A 90 30.23 -10.59 15.56
C VAL A 90 30.83 -11.59 16.56
N SER A 91 31.94 -12.19 16.18
CA SER A 91 32.89 -12.82 17.10
C SER A 91 33.52 -11.73 17.97
N GLY A 92 32.82 -11.33 19.04
CA GLY A 92 33.36 -10.40 20.04
C GLY A 92 32.36 -9.34 20.50
N GLY A 93 31.68 -9.63 21.61
CA GLY A 93 30.59 -8.86 22.19
C GLY A 93 30.73 -7.34 22.17
N ARG A 94 29.91 -6.67 21.35
CA ARG A 94 29.41 -5.32 21.62
C ARG A 94 27.94 -5.27 21.24
N LYS A 95 27.07 -4.98 22.22
CA LYS A 95 25.63 -4.82 22.01
C LYS A 95 25.39 -3.59 21.15
N PHE A 96 24.97 -3.78 19.90
CA PHE A 96 24.53 -2.68 19.05
C PHE A 96 23.15 -2.17 19.52
N LYS A 97 23.08 -0.88 19.83
CA LYS A 97 21.81 -0.20 20.10
C LYS A 97 21.05 -0.03 18.78
N ILE A 98 19.92 -0.72 18.66
CA ILE A 98 18.94 -0.50 17.61
C ILE A 98 18.38 0.91 17.79
N VAL A 99 18.81 1.86 16.95
CA VAL A 99 18.16 3.18 16.86
C VAL A 99 16.83 2.98 16.15
N ARG A 100 15.77 2.78 16.94
CA ARG A 100 14.40 3.00 16.48
C ARG A 100 14.26 4.49 16.15
N ARG A 101 14.40 4.88 14.89
CA ARG A 101 13.84 6.16 14.44
C ARG A 101 12.31 6.05 14.55
N ARG A 102 11.79 6.55 15.66
CA ARG A 102 10.36 6.86 15.83
C ARG A 102 10.03 7.96 14.82
N ASN A 103 9.22 7.63 13.83
CA ASN A 103 8.30 8.61 13.28
C ASN A 103 6.97 7.93 12.97
N TRP A 104 6.21 7.69 14.04
CA TRP A 104 4.84 7.17 14.04
C TRP A 104 3.83 8.30 13.84
N GLN A 105 4.08 9.18 12.87
CA GLN A 105 3.25 10.38 12.67
C GLN A 105 2.57 10.40 11.31
N PHE A 106 2.01 9.29 10.84
CA PHE A 106 0.90 9.34 9.88
C PHE A 106 -0.09 8.22 10.22
N LEU A 107 -0.92 8.48 11.24
CA LEU A 107 -2.12 7.73 11.56
C LEU A 107 -3.04 7.70 10.34
N ILE A 108 -3.26 6.53 9.73
CA ILE A 108 -4.53 6.24 9.08
C ILE A 108 -4.98 4.85 9.50
N ARG A 109 -5.91 4.86 10.45
CA ARG A 109 -6.83 3.78 10.80
C ARG A 109 -7.72 3.51 9.58
N PHE A 110 -7.58 2.34 8.96
CA PHE A 110 -8.68 1.73 8.22
C PHE A 110 -8.96 0.37 8.85
N PRO A 111 -10.21 0.09 9.29
CA PRO A 111 -10.60 -1.24 9.70
C PRO A 111 -10.75 -2.09 8.44
N ILE A 112 -9.91 -3.10 8.28
CA ILE A 112 -10.26 -4.23 7.41
C ILE A 112 -10.94 -5.23 8.34
N GLN A 113 -12.27 -5.35 8.22
CA GLN A 113 -12.95 -6.54 8.72
C GLN A 113 -12.46 -7.71 7.86
N ILE A 114 -11.45 -8.42 8.34
CA ILE A 114 -11.11 -9.74 7.85
C ILE A 114 -12.02 -10.69 8.63
N SER A 115 -13.13 -11.12 8.04
CA SER A 115 -13.74 -12.37 8.48
C SER A 115 -12.79 -13.48 8.05
N THR A 116 -12.00 -13.99 9.00
CA THR A 116 -11.31 -15.27 8.87
C THR A 116 -12.36 -16.34 8.58
N ILE A 117 -12.45 -16.80 7.34
CA ILE A 117 -13.03 -18.11 7.06
C ILE A 117 -11.86 -19.09 7.17
N SER A 118 -11.77 -19.71 8.34
CA SER A 118 -11.10 -20.99 8.53
C SER A 118 -11.64 -21.96 7.46
N SER A 119 -10.82 -22.33 6.48
CA SER A 119 -11.09 -23.50 5.65
C SER A 119 -10.11 -24.59 6.06
N GLU A 120 -10.63 -25.40 6.97
CA GLU A 120 -10.09 -26.64 7.46
C GLU A 120 -9.65 -27.54 6.28
N SER A 121 -8.36 -27.89 6.28
CA SER A 121 -7.78 -28.88 5.39
C SER A 121 -8.35 -30.26 5.71
N LYS A 122 -9.34 -30.74 4.97
CA LYS A 122 -9.58 -32.17 4.83
C LYS A 122 -8.93 -32.67 3.54
N ARG A 123 -7.72 -33.20 3.74
CA ARG A 123 -7.13 -34.25 2.90
C ARG A 123 -8.16 -35.37 2.77
N ILE A 124 -8.50 -35.75 1.54
CA ILE A 124 -8.91 -37.13 1.24
C ILE A 124 -8.22 -37.50 -0.07
N ALA A 125 -7.14 -38.26 0.08
CA ALA A 125 -6.66 -39.17 -0.94
C ALA A 125 -7.31 -40.52 -0.63
N HIS A 126 -7.99 -41.10 -1.61
CA HIS A 126 -7.95 -42.52 -2.01
C HIS A 126 -8.93 -42.74 -3.17
#